data_AF-A0A7S1PCN7-F1
#
_entry.id   AF-A0A7S1PCN7-F1
#
_cell.length_a   1.000
_cell.length_b   1.000
_cell.length_c   1.000
_cell.angle_alpha   90.00
_cell.angle_beta   90.00
_cell.angle_gamma   90.00
#
_symmetry.space_group_name_H-M   'P 1'
#
loop_
_entity.id
_entity.type
_entity.pdbx_description
1 polymer ?
#
loop_
_entity_poly.entity_id
_entity_poly.type
_entity_poly.pdbx_seq_one_letter_code
_entity_poly.pdbx_strand_id
1 'polypeptide(L)'
;MPRVHLSCNDGVLFFAFAYSSTEIILEWDKFATCYRPIQLWLVVSYLSILLFRAAHYLGQYLSDDGEEFLLYTQRGPPVWVSWMILGGLFPFFTAWTIVGTVWFAQLRAKTPNCLPRGSHPWFLMFWLGLCYIWIVIYLLFISVAVALDYRRRRAERDLRQVEDQDSLRRWGQLRIFVDYGIHLFRLRGLTPAQIERLPCSVVTAPQHEGCSICLEDLKEGETVRVLQQCGHVFHKSCIDIWLLRNAVCPLCKMSIPAVGTPLLDDNRGERSTTTAGDAQV
;
A
#
# COMPACT_ATOMS: atom_id res chain seq x y z
N MET A 1 22.99 1.44 -12.57
CA MET A 1 22.54 2.83 -12.81
C MET A 1 21.03 2.78 -13.01
N PRO A 2 20.22 3.36 -12.12
CA PRO A 2 18.77 3.39 -12.31
C PRO A 2 18.46 4.22 -13.58
N ARG A 3 17.86 3.59 -14.59
CA ARG A 3 17.41 4.31 -15.80
C ARG A 3 16.11 5.02 -15.45
N VAL A 4 16.21 6.33 -15.26
CA VAL A 4 15.02 7.19 -15.27
C VAL A 4 14.43 7.14 -16.68
N HIS A 5 13.37 6.37 -16.86
CA HIS A 5 12.65 6.33 -18.13
C HIS A 5 11.69 7.53 -18.21
N LEU A 6 12.07 8.54 -19.00
CA LEU A 6 11.11 9.53 -19.48
C LEU A 6 10.06 8.79 -20.31
N SER A 7 8.80 8.89 -19.90
CA SER A 7 7.68 8.28 -20.62
C SER A 7 7.24 9.22 -21.75
N CYS A 8 6.63 8.65 -22.80
CA CYS A 8 5.92 9.42 -23.82
C CYS A 8 4.92 10.41 -23.21
N ASN A 9 4.31 10.05 -22.07
CA ASN A 9 3.41 10.92 -21.33
C ASN A 9 4.08 12.21 -20.81
N ASP A 10 5.38 12.18 -20.48
CA ASP A 10 6.13 13.40 -20.11
C ASP A 10 6.25 14.36 -21.28
N GLY A 11 6.56 13.83 -22.46
CA GLY A 11 6.70 14.60 -23.69
C GLY A 11 5.40 15.30 -24.06
N VAL A 12 4.26 14.60 -23.93
CA VAL A 12 2.93 15.18 -24.18
C VAL A 12 2.62 16.32 -23.20
N LEU A 13 2.91 16.15 -21.91
CA LEU A 13 2.68 17.20 -20.91
C LEU A 13 3.56 18.43 -21.15
N PHE A 14 4.83 18.24 -21.50
CA PHE A 14 5.74 19.33 -21.80
C PHE A 14 5.32 20.10 -23.06
N PHE A 15 4.92 19.37 -24.12
CA PHE A 15 4.40 19.98 -25.33
C PHE A 15 3.11 20.77 -25.07
N ALA A 16 2.18 20.22 -24.30
CA ALA A 16 0.94 20.89 -23.91
C ALA A 16 1.20 22.17 -23.09
N PHE A 17 2.15 22.10 -22.14
CA PHE A 17 2.60 23.26 -21.37
C PHE A 17 3.21 24.35 -22.26
N ALA A 18 4.09 23.97 -23.18
CA ALA A 18 4.74 24.91 -24.10
C ALA A 18 3.73 25.56 -25.07
N TYR A 19 2.80 24.77 -25.61
CA TYR A 19 1.72 25.26 -26.45
C TYR A 19 0.84 26.27 -25.70
N SER A 20 0.36 25.92 -24.51
CA SER A 20 -0.50 26.79 -23.70
C SER A 20 0.23 28.05 -23.23
N SER A 21 1.54 27.97 -22.95
CA SER A 21 2.35 29.14 -22.59
C SER A 21 2.54 30.08 -23.79
N THR A 22 2.74 29.53 -24.98
CA THR A 22 2.88 30.29 -26.22
C THR A 22 1.58 31.02 -26.57
N GLU A 23 0.41 30.37 -26.42
CA GLU A 23 -0.89 31.03 -26.60
C GLU A 23 -1.07 32.22 -25.66
N ILE A 24 -0.73 32.06 -24.37
CA ILE A 24 -0.83 33.16 -23.39
C ILE A 24 0.05 34.34 -23.78
N ILE A 25 1.29 34.08 -24.19
CA ILE A 25 2.27 35.13 -24.52
C ILE A 25 1.85 35.89 -25.78
N LEU A 26 1.37 35.19 -26.81
CA LEU A 26 1.01 35.79 -28.10
C LEU A 26 -0.30 36.59 -28.05
N GLU A 27 -1.23 36.21 -27.20
CA GLU A 27 -2.56 36.81 -27.14
C GLU A 27 -2.88 37.52 -25.81
N TRP A 28 -1.84 37.79 -24.99
CA TRP A 28 -1.95 38.39 -23.66
C TRP A 28 -2.85 39.64 -23.61
N ASP A 29 -2.71 40.54 -24.59
CA ASP A 29 -3.47 41.79 -24.63
C ASP A 29 -4.98 41.56 -24.80
N LYS A 30 -5.38 40.49 -25.50
CA LYS A 30 -6.80 40.10 -25.61
C LYS A 30 -7.30 39.49 -24.31
N PHE A 31 -6.47 38.69 -23.63
CA PHE A 31 -6.86 38.02 -22.38
C PHE A 31 -6.88 38.95 -21.16
N ALA A 32 -6.03 39.97 -21.14
CA ALA A 32 -6.00 40.97 -20.06
C ALA A 32 -7.30 41.77 -19.94
N THR A 33 -8.09 41.85 -21.02
CA THR A 33 -9.40 42.53 -21.02
C THR A 33 -10.54 41.70 -20.40
N CYS A 34 -10.30 40.42 -20.13
CA CYS A 34 -11.32 39.52 -19.57
C CYS A 34 -11.34 39.56 -18.03
N TYR A 35 -12.51 39.33 -17.43
CA TYR A 35 -12.71 39.38 -15.98
C TYR A 35 -11.80 38.40 -15.19
N ARG A 36 -11.48 37.23 -15.76
CA ARG A 36 -10.51 36.26 -15.21
C ARG A 36 -9.73 35.56 -16.34
N PRO A 37 -8.39 35.50 -16.27
CA PRO A 37 -7.59 34.80 -17.26
C PRO A 37 -7.60 33.27 -17.00
N ILE A 38 -8.57 32.55 -17.57
CA ILE A 38 -8.67 31.09 -17.36
C ILE A 38 -7.51 30.30 -17.96
N GLN A 39 -6.83 30.86 -18.97
CA GLN A 39 -5.63 30.25 -19.52
C GLN A 39 -4.45 30.25 -18.53
N LEU A 40 -4.35 31.29 -17.69
CA LEU A 40 -3.35 31.31 -16.61
C LEU A 40 -3.58 30.15 -15.64
N TRP A 41 -4.84 29.84 -15.34
CA TRP A 41 -5.19 28.65 -14.55
C TRP A 41 -4.68 27.36 -15.20
N LEU A 42 -4.89 27.22 -16.51
CA LEU A 42 -4.46 26.06 -17.28
C LEU A 42 -2.93 25.90 -17.25
N VAL A 43 -2.15 26.96 -17.50
CA VAL A 43 -0.67 26.90 -17.48
C VAL A 43 -0.12 26.55 -16.10
N VAL A 44 -0.67 27.15 -15.02
CA VAL A 44 -0.25 26.80 -13.66
C VAL A 44 -0.63 25.35 -13.31
N SER A 45 -1.75 24.85 -13.83
CA SER A 45 -2.12 23.43 -13.65
C SER A 45 -1.13 22.49 -14.34
N TYR A 46 -0.70 22.78 -15.57
CA TYR A 46 0.35 22.01 -16.25
C TYR A 46 1.69 22.07 -15.51
N LEU A 47 2.12 23.26 -15.09
CA LEU A 47 3.36 23.45 -14.34
C LEU A 47 3.35 22.65 -13.03
N SER A 48 2.23 22.66 -12.30
CA SER A 48 2.12 21.90 -11.06
C SER A 48 2.24 20.39 -11.28
N ILE A 49 1.64 19.83 -12.34
CA ILE A 49 1.78 18.42 -12.69
C ILE A 49 3.23 18.09 -13.07
N LEU A 50 3.91 18.97 -13.82
CA LEU A 50 5.33 18.80 -14.15
C LEU A 50 6.22 18.81 -12.89
N LEU A 51 5.96 19.72 -11.94
CA LEU A 51 6.68 19.78 -10.66
C LEU A 51 6.44 18.53 -9.82
N PHE A 52 5.20 18.03 -9.78
CA PHE A 52 4.87 16.75 -9.15
C PHE A 52 5.67 15.59 -9.72
N ARG A 53 5.75 15.54 -11.05
CA ARG A 53 6.45 14.47 -11.76
C ARG A 53 7.96 14.56 -11.56
N ALA A 54 8.52 15.77 -11.60
CA ALA A 54 9.92 16.01 -11.26
C ALA A 54 10.24 15.63 -9.81
N ALA A 55 9.37 15.94 -8.85
CA ALA A 55 9.53 15.55 -7.46
C ALA A 55 9.51 14.02 -7.28
N HIS A 56 8.63 13.31 -7.99
CA HIS A 56 8.61 11.85 -8.00
C HIS A 56 9.87 11.26 -8.63
N TYR A 57 10.35 11.81 -9.74
CA TYR A 57 11.61 11.39 -10.35
C TYR A 57 12.82 11.63 -9.44
N LEU A 58 12.85 12.77 -8.75
CA LEU A 58 13.89 13.05 -7.76
C LEU A 58 13.83 12.04 -6.61
N GLY A 59 12.63 11.69 -6.15
CA GLY A 59 12.44 10.63 -5.16
C GLY A 59 12.97 9.27 -5.63
N GLN A 60 12.73 8.90 -6.88
CA GLN A 60 13.24 7.65 -7.47
C GLN A 60 14.75 7.69 -7.66
N TYR A 61 15.31 8.82 -8.11
CA TYR A 61 16.75 8.98 -8.31
C TYR A 61 17.53 8.89 -7.00
N LEU A 62 16.97 9.44 -5.93
CA LEU A 62 17.55 9.39 -4.59
C LEU A 62 17.30 8.05 -3.86
N SER A 63 16.45 7.18 -4.40
CA SER A 63 16.17 5.86 -3.86
C SER A 63 17.26 4.88 -4.31
N ASP A 64 17.87 4.18 -3.37
CA ASP A 64 19.09 3.38 -3.58
C ASP A 64 18.83 2.02 -4.30
N ASP A 65 17.56 1.63 -4.48
CA ASP A 65 17.18 0.41 -5.20
C ASP A 65 16.32 0.75 -6.42
N GLY A 66 16.82 0.32 -7.59
CA GLY A 66 16.06 0.32 -8.84
C GLY A 66 15.11 -0.88 -8.89
N GLU A 67 13.95 -0.64 -9.46
CA GLU A 67 12.81 -1.56 -9.67
C GLU A 67 11.71 -1.52 -8.61
N GLU A 68 10.53 -1.23 -9.14
CA GLU A 68 9.19 -1.20 -8.54
C GLU A 68 8.92 -0.21 -7.40
N PHE A 69 8.23 0.85 -7.82
CA PHE A 69 7.48 1.83 -7.05
C PHE A 69 6.35 1.18 -6.22
N LEU A 70 6.68 0.25 -5.32
CA LEU A 70 5.78 -0.32 -4.33
C LEU A 70 6.35 -0.06 -2.93
N LEU A 71 6.01 1.13 -2.44
CA LEU A 71 5.75 1.46 -1.03
C LEU A 71 6.70 0.82 0.02
N TYR A 72 7.73 1.59 0.36
CA TYR A 72 8.34 1.62 1.70
C TYR A 72 9.07 0.34 2.13
N THR A 73 10.10 -0.04 1.39
CA THR A 73 11.27 -0.74 1.95
C THR A 73 12.04 0.22 2.88
N GLN A 74 12.90 -0.26 3.79
CA GLN A 74 13.68 0.58 4.74
C GLN A 74 14.41 1.79 4.12
N ARG A 75 14.60 1.79 2.79
CA ARG A 75 15.33 2.76 1.98
C ARG A 75 14.41 3.51 1.01
N GLY A 76 13.21 3.88 1.45
CA GLY A 76 12.31 4.74 0.66
C GLY A 76 12.93 6.11 0.35
N PRO A 77 12.31 6.91 -0.54
CA PRO A 77 12.79 8.26 -0.83
C PRO A 77 12.93 9.05 0.46
N PRO A 78 13.93 9.95 0.54
CA PRO A 78 14.22 10.63 1.79
C PRO A 78 12.98 11.40 2.26
N VAL A 79 12.76 11.38 3.58
CA VAL A 79 11.51 11.82 4.22
C VAL A 79 11.08 13.20 3.71
N TRP A 80 12.02 14.13 3.55
CA TRP A 80 11.74 15.48 3.04
C TRP A 80 11.05 15.52 1.66
N VAL A 81 11.35 14.59 0.74
CA VAL A 81 10.68 14.51 -0.57
C VAL A 81 9.20 14.17 -0.38
N SER A 82 8.90 13.24 0.52
CA SER A 82 7.52 12.86 0.83
C SER A 82 6.75 14.03 1.45
N TRP A 83 7.38 14.79 2.34
CA TRP A 83 6.76 15.99 2.94
C TRP A 83 6.57 17.12 1.93
N MET A 84 7.51 17.32 1.01
CA MET A 84 7.39 18.30 -0.07
C MET A 84 6.21 17.98 -0.99
N ILE A 85 6.05 16.71 -1.37
CA ILE A 85 4.97 16.27 -2.26
C ILE A 85 3.61 16.31 -1.54
N LEU A 86 3.51 15.69 -0.36
CA LEU A 86 2.25 15.55 0.39
C LEU A 86 1.82 16.83 1.10
N GLY A 87 2.77 17.60 1.63
CA GLY A 87 2.52 18.82 2.40
C GLY A 87 2.60 20.12 1.58
N GLY A 88 3.19 20.08 0.39
CA GLY A 88 3.36 21.26 -0.47
C GLY A 88 2.61 21.15 -1.79
N LEU A 89 3.09 20.31 -2.69
CA LEU A 89 2.59 20.25 -4.07
C LEU A 89 1.12 19.78 -4.16
N PHE A 90 0.73 18.79 -3.36
CA PHE A 90 -0.64 18.26 -3.32
C PHE A 90 -1.70 19.21 -2.79
N PRO A 91 -1.54 19.82 -1.60
CA PRO A 91 -2.50 20.83 -1.14
C PRO A 91 -2.55 22.04 -2.09
N PHE A 92 -1.42 22.43 -2.68
CA PHE A 92 -1.41 23.50 -3.68
C PHE A 92 -2.25 23.14 -4.92
N PHE A 93 -2.04 21.95 -5.50
CA PHE A 93 -2.76 21.52 -6.70
C PHE A 93 -4.26 21.35 -6.48
N THR A 94 -4.65 20.79 -5.32
CA THR A 94 -6.06 20.64 -4.95
C THR A 94 -6.73 22.01 -4.79
N ALA A 95 -6.10 22.95 -4.07
CA ALA A 95 -6.58 24.32 -3.95
C ALA A 95 -6.68 25.02 -5.32
N TRP A 96 -5.67 24.86 -6.18
CA TRP A 96 -5.66 25.45 -7.53
C TRP A 96 -6.75 24.87 -8.44
N THR A 97 -7.05 23.58 -8.31
CA THR A 97 -8.14 22.92 -9.04
C THR A 97 -9.51 23.47 -8.58
N ILE A 98 -9.69 23.73 -7.28
CA ILE A 98 -10.90 24.39 -6.74
C ILE A 98 -11.02 25.82 -7.29
N VAL A 99 -9.93 26.59 -7.30
CA VAL A 99 -9.91 27.94 -7.89
C VAL A 99 -10.31 27.92 -9.36
N GLY A 100 -9.80 26.95 -10.13
CA GLY A 100 -10.19 26.73 -11.53
C GLY A 100 -11.67 26.47 -11.71
N THR A 101 -12.26 25.66 -10.84
CA THR A 101 -13.69 25.35 -10.84
C THR A 101 -14.53 26.60 -10.60
N VAL A 102 -14.13 27.43 -9.62
CA VAL A 102 -14.79 28.70 -9.32
C VAL A 102 -14.64 29.70 -10.49
N TRP A 103 -13.45 29.83 -11.06
CA TRP A 103 -13.19 30.71 -12.21
C TRP A 103 -14.00 30.29 -13.43
N PHE A 104 -14.07 29.00 -13.72
CA PHE A 104 -14.87 28.46 -14.81
C PHE A 104 -16.37 28.71 -14.61
N ALA A 105 -16.88 28.51 -13.39
CA ALA A 105 -18.26 28.80 -13.05
C ALA A 105 -18.60 30.30 -13.22
N GLN A 106 -17.71 31.18 -12.76
CA GLN A 106 -17.86 32.63 -12.92
C GLN A 106 -17.80 33.07 -14.38
N LEU A 107 -16.92 32.46 -15.18
CA LEU A 107 -16.77 32.75 -16.60
C LEU A 107 -18.04 32.37 -17.38
N ARG A 108 -18.61 31.18 -17.11
CA ARG A 108 -19.90 30.78 -17.67
C ARG A 108 -21.04 31.73 -17.29
N ALA A 109 -21.05 32.22 -16.05
CA ALA A 109 -22.14 33.04 -15.52
C ALA A 109 -22.10 34.51 -16.00
N LYS A 110 -20.91 35.11 -16.15
CA LYS A 110 -20.77 36.55 -16.41
C LYS A 110 -20.43 36.90 -17.87
N THR A 111 -19.59 36.11 -18.53
CA THR A 111 -19.04 36.48 -19.85
C THR A 111 -18.82 35.25 -20.74
N PRO A 112 -19.88 34.67 -21.33
CA PRO A 112 -19.77 33.49 -22.20
C PRO A 112 -18.98 33.76 -23.49
N ASN A 113 -18.87 35.03 -23.92
CA ASN A 113 -18.21 35.45 -25.16
C ASN A 113 -16.69 35.69 -25.02
N CYS A 114 -16.14 35.57 -23.82
CA CYS A 114 -14.70 35.77 -23.53
C CYS A 114 -13.86 34.51 -23.69
N LEU A 115 -14.44 33.40 -24.16
CA LEU A 115 -13.64 32.27 -24.64
C LEU A 115 -13.08 32.63 -26.02
N PRO A 116 -11.76 32.47 -26.27
CA PRO A 116 -11.20 32.73 -27.58
C PRO A 116 -11.88 31.83 -28.61
N ARG A 117 -12.08 32.35 -29.84
CA ARG A 117 -12.88 31.75 -30.93
C ARG A 117 -12.46 30.35 -31.42
N GLY A 118 -11.58 29.64 -30.70
CA GLY A 118 -11.15 28.27 -30.99
C GLY A 118 -11.02 27.34 -29.77
N SER A 119 -10.95 27.84 -28.53
CA SER A 119 -10.87 26.97 -27.35
C SER A 119 -12.28 26.59 -26.88
N HIS A 120 -12.73 25.39 -27.24
CA HIS A 120 -14.09 24.96 -26.94
C HIS A 120 -14.27 24.75 -25.42
N PRO A 121 -15.38 25.18 -24.79
CA PRO A 121 -15.61 25.05 -23.35
C PRO A 121 -15.61 23.60 -22.84
N TRP A 122 -15.82 22.63 -23.73
CA TRP A 122 -15.70 21.21 -23.42
C TRP A 122 -14.27 20.83 -23.01
N PHE A 123 -13.24 21.42 -23.64
CA PHE A 123 -11.84 21.11 -23.36
C PHE A 123 -11.50 21.46 -21.90
N LEU A 124 -11.90 22.66 -21.43
CA LEU A 124 -11.67 23.08 -20.05
C LEU A 124 -12.40 22.17 -19.05
N MET A 125 -13.62 21.72 -19.37
CA MET A 125 -14.36 20.78 -18.52
C MET A 125 -13.72 19.41 -18.47
N PHE A 126 -13.28 18.91 -19.62
CA PHE A 126 -12.55 17.65 -19.73
C PHE A 126 -11.25 17.71 -18.91
N TRP A 127 -10.47 18.78 -19.07
CA TRP A 127 -9.23 18.99 -18.32
C TRP A 127 -9.47 19.06 -16.81
N LEU A 128 -10.47 19.84 -16.38
CA LEU A 128 -10.84 19.92 -14.97
C LEU A 128 -11.24 18.55 -14.39
N GLY A 129 -11.98 17.76 -15.17
CA GLY A 129 -12.32 16.38 -14.83
C GLY A 129 -11.08 15.50 -14.65
N LEU A 130 -10.10 15.60 -15.54
CA LEU A 130 -8.82 14.88 -15.41
C LEU A 130 -8.06 15.31 -14.15
N CYS A 131 -8.04 16.59 -13.80
CA CYS A 131 -7.41 17.06 -12.55
C CYS A 131 -8.08 16.43 -11.32
N TYR A 132 -9.41 16.37 -11.28
CA TYR A 132 -10.13 15.71 -10.19
C TYR A 132 -9.90 14.20 -10.12
N ILE A 133 -9.92 13.52 -11.26
CA ILE A 133 -9.61 12.08 -11.33
C ILE A 133 -8.20 11.83 -10.82
N TRP A 134 -7.23 12.65 -11.22
CA TRP A 134 -5.85 12.56 -10.74
C TRP A 134 -5.76 12.74 -9.23
N ILE A 135 -6.48 13.72 -8.64
CA ILE A 135 -6.54 13.93 -7.18
C ILE A 135 -7.09 12.68 -6.49
N VAL A 136 -8.18 12.10 -6.98
CA VAL A 136 -8.78 10.88 -6.39
C VAL A 136 -7.83 9.69 -6.46
N ILE A 137 -7.21 9.46 -7.61
CA ILE A 137 -6.21 8.40 -7.78
C ILE A 137 -5.04 8.61 -6.81
N TYR A 138 -4.55 9.84 -6.66
CA TYR A 138 -3.46 10.15 -5.76
C TYR A 138 -3.84 9.92 -4.28
N LEU A 139 -5.05 10.33 -3.87
CA LEU A 139 -5.58 10.04 -2.54
C LEU A 139 -5.72 8.54 -2.28
N LEU A 140 -6.15 7.77 -3.28
CA LEU A 140 -6.22 6.31 -3.18
C LEU A 140 -4.81 5.74 -2.94
N PHE A 141 -3.81 6.16 -3.71
CA PHE A 141 -2.42 5.74 -3.50
C PHE A 141 -1.89 6.08 -2.10
N ILE A 142 -2.16 7.30 -1.60
CA ILE A 142 -1.80 7.69 -0.23
C ILE A 142 -2.52 6.80 0.80
N SER A 143 -3.82 6.54 0.61
CA SER A 143 -4.60 5.73 1.56
C SER A 143 -4.09 4.30 1.64
N VAL A 144 -3.74 3.71 0.49
CA VAL A 144 -3.11 2.38 0.42
C VAL A 144 -1.75 2.44 1.10
N ALA A 145 -0.92 3.43 0.78
CA ALA A 145 0.39 3.62 1.42
C ALA A 145 0.32 3.66 2.94
N VAL A 146 -0.56 4.50 3.49
CA VAL A 146 -0.77 4.64 4.93
C VAL A 146 -1.35 3.36 5.53
N ALA A 147 -2.29 2.70 4.85
CA ALA A 147 -2.85 1.43 5.32
C ALA A 147 -1.79 0.32 5.37
N LEU A 148 -0.91 0.24 4.36
CA LEU A 148 0.20 -0.71 4.34
C LEU A 148 1.24 -0.39 5.42
N ASP A 149 1.63 0.88 5.61
CA ASP A 149 2.56 1.29 6.67
C ASP A 149 1.98 1.05 8.07
N TYR A 150 0.70 1.38 8.28
CA TYR A 150 0.01 1.10 9.53
C TYR A 150 0.00 -0.39 9.84
N ARG A 151 -0.33 -1.23 8.86
CA ARG A 151 -0.30 -2.69 8.99
C ARG A 151 1.11 -3.22 9.26
N ARG A 152 2.12 -2.69 8.58
CA ARG A 152 3.54 -3.02 8.81
C ARG A 152 3.93 -2.72 10.26
N ARG A 153 3.68 -1.50 10.74
CA ARG A 153 3.98 -1.10 12.12
C ARG A 153 3.25 -1.98 13.14
N ARG A 154 2.02 -2.39 12.84
CA ARG A 154 1.27 -3.33 13.67
C ARG A 154 1.95 -4.69 13.72
N ALA A 155 2.29 -5.28 12.57
CA ALA A 155 2.98 -6.57 12.51
C ALA A 155 4.36 -6.54 13.20
N GLU A 156 5.11 -5.45 13.06
CA GLU A 156 6.38 -5.25 13.77
C GLU A 156 6.19 -5.18 15.30
N ARG A 157 5.11 -4.57 15.79
CA ARG A 157 4.78 -4.56 17.23
C ARG A 157 4.39 -5.96 17.73
N ASP A 158 3.56 -6.67 16.97
CA ASP A 158 3.07 -8.00 17.34
C ASP A 158 4.24 -9.00 17.41
N LEU A 159 5.19 -8.91 16.47
CA LEU A 159 6.44 -9.68 16.53
C LEU A 159 7.24 -9.39 17.80
N ARG A 160 7.50 -8.11 18.10
CA ARG A 160 8.35 -7.72 19.24
C ARG A 160 7.81 -8.19 20.59
N GLN A 161 6.51 -8.46 20.69
CA GLN A 161 5.91 -9.04 21.89
C GLN A 161 6.16 -10.54 22.02
N VAL A 162 6.33 -11.24 20.90
CA VAL A 162 6.57 -12.69 20.84
C VAL A 162 8.06 -13.03 20.79
N GLU A 163 8.90 -12.10 20.33
CA GLU A 163 10.34 -12.26 20.24
C GLU A 163 10.98 -12.38 21.63
N ASP A 164 11.35 -13.61 21.99
CA ASP A 164 12.12 -13.97 23.19
C ASP A 164 13.63 -14.08 22.87
N GLN A 165 14.49 -14.09 23.89
CA GLN A 165 15.94 -14.27 23.73
C GLN A 165 16.32 -15.54 22.96
N ASP A 166 15.57 -16.64 23.16
CA ASP A 166 15.81 -17.88 22.44
C ASP A 166 15.55 -17.73 20.92
N SER A 167 14.47 -17.04 20.55
CA SER A 167 14.18 -16.68 19.15
C SER A 167 15.28 -15.80 18.54
N LEU A 168 15.79 -14.81 19.29
CA LEU A 168 16.91 -13.97 18.84
C LEU A 168 18.21 -14.76 18.64
N ARG A 169 18.51 -15.73 19.52
CA ARG A 169 19.71 -16.58 19.39
C ARG A 169 19.64 -17.48 18.17
N ARG A 170 18.45 -18.03 17.88
CA ARG A 170 18.23 -18.98 16.77
C ARG A 170 18.10 -18.30 15.41
N TRP A 171 17.40 -17.18 15.35
CA TRP A 171 17.02 -16.55 14.07
C TRP A 171 17.61 -15.15 13.87
N GLY A 172 18.32 -14.58 14.85
CA GLY A 172 18.70 -13.18 14.85
C GLY A 172 17.47 -12.26 14.99
N GLN A 173 17.65 -10.97 14.68
CA GLN A 173 16.55 -10.00 14.73
C GLN A 173 15.58 -10.23 13.57
N LEU A 174 14.38 -10.75 13.86
CA LEU A 174 13.42 -11.15 12.84
C LEU A 174 12.79 -9.93 12.15
N ARG A 175 12.93 -9.83 10.81
CA ARG A 175 12.32 -8.76 10.00
C ARG A 175 11.29 -9.33 9.04
N ILE A 176 10.20 -9.86 9.59
CA ILE A 176 9.12 -10.54 8.85
C ILE A 176 8.64 -9.77 7.61
N PHE A 177 8.58 -8.45 7.66
CA PHE A 177 8.12 -7.65 6.53
C PHE A 177 9.10 -7.69 5.34
N VAL A 178 10.40 -7.81 5.59
CA VAL A 178 11.46 -7.86 4.57
C VAL A 178 11.45 -9.21 3.86
N ASP A 179 11.20 -10.30 4.58
CA ASP A 179 11.31 -11.66 4.03
C ASP A 179 10.03 -12.15 3.32
N TYR A 180 8.85 -11.62 3.67
CA TYR A 180 7.55 -12.15 3.19
C TYR A 180 6.71 -11.16 2.37
N GLY A 181 7.11 -9.88 2.31
CA GLY A 181 6.49 -8.85 1.46
C GLY A 181 4.96 -8.74 1.56
N ILE A 182 4.31 -8.52 0.42
CA ILE A 182 2.84 -8.34 0.29
C ILE A 182 2.06 -9.61 0.67
N HIS A 183 2.70 -10.78 0.67
CA HIS A 183 2.03 -12.05 1.01
C HIS A 183 1.59 -12.12 2.48
N LEU A 184 2.16 -11.28 3.36
CA LEU A 184 1.73 -11.15 4.75
C LEU A 184 0.25 -10.75 4.86
N PHE A 185 -0.31 -10.03 3.88
CA PHE A 185 -1.70 -9.54 3.93
C PHE A 185 -2.77 -10.63 3.80
N ARG A 186 -2.40 -11.84 3.35
CA ARG A 186 -3.32 -12.97 3.21
C ARG A 186 -3.32 -13.90 4.42
N LEU A 187 -2.41 -13.70 5.37
CA LEU A 187 -2.20 -14.64 6.46
C LEU A 187 -3.18 -14.34 7.61
N ARG A 188 -3.96 -15.35 8.01
CA ARG A 188 -4.88 -15.31 9.17
C ARG A 188 -4.13 -15.87 10.38
N GLY A 189 -3.33 -15.03 11.02
CA GLY A 189 -2.57 -15.38 12.22
C GLY A 189 -3.33 -15.15 13.52
N LEU A 190 -2.79 -15.67 14.62
CA LEU A 190 -3.23 -15.40 15.99
C LEU A 190 -2.60 -14.09 16.49
N THR A 191 -3.28 -13.41 17.40
CA THR A 191 -2.73 -12.24 18.10
C THR A 191 -1.71 -12.67 19.17
N PRO A 192 -0.73 -11.83 19.54
CA PRO A 192 0.25 -12.16 20.59
C PRO A 192 -0.39 -12.64 21.89
N ALA A 193 -1.46 -11.97 22.33
CA ALA A 193 -2.21 -12.33 23.53
C ALA A 193 -2.89 -13.71 23.45
N GLN A 194 -3.26 -14.16 22.25
CA GLN A 194 -3.80 -15.51 22.04
C GLN A 194 -2.70 -16.57 22.06
N ILE A 195 -1.54 -16.26 21.48
CA ILE A 195 -0.37 -17.14 21.45
C ILE A 195 0.18 -17.34 22.87
N GLU A 196 0.24 -16.29 23.68
CA GLU A 196 0.70 -16.37 25.07
C GLU A 196 -0.14 -17.34 25.91
N ARG A 197 -1.45 -17.43 25.64
CA ARG A 197 -2.37 -18.36 26.32
C ARG A 197 -2.23 -19.81 25.89
N LEU A 198 -1.50 -20.11 24.82
CA LEU A 198 -1.29 -21.49 24.41
C LEU A 198 -0.46 -22.22 25.48
N PRO A 199 -0.71 -23.51 25.71
CA PRO A 199 0.02 -24.27 26.71
C PRO A 199 1.50 -24.39 26.31
N CYS A 200 2.37 -24.25 27.31
CA CYS A 200 3.80 -24.45 27.21
C CYS A 200 4.21 -25.57 28.17
N SER A 201 5.19 -26.37 27.79
CA SER A 201 5.87 -27.32 28.67
C SER A 201 7.38 -27.18 28.54
N VAL A 202 8.10 -27.67 29.54
CA VAL A 202 9.57 -27.76 29.50
C VAL A 202 9.95 -29.21 29.23
N VAL A 203 10.87 -29.43 28.30
CA VAL A 203 11.37 -30.76 27.97
C VAL A 203 12.10 -31.33 29.19
N THR A 204 11.59 -32.42 29.76
CA THR A 204 12.13 -33.06 30.99
C THR A 204 13.12 -34.19 30.69
N ALA A 205 13.17 -34.67 29.45
CA ALA A 205 14.11 -35.69 29.00
C ALA A 205 14.36 -35.50 27.48
N PRO A 206 15.56 -35.80 26.97
CA PRO A 206 15.86 -35.69 25.55
C PRO A 206 14.92 -36.58 24.73
N GLN A 207 14.16 -35.97 23.83
CA GLN A 207 13.29 -36.69 22.90
C GLN A 207 13.96 -36.78 21.53
N HIS A 208 13.80 -37.92 20.84
CA HIS A 208 14.23 -38.08 19.44
C HIS A 208 13.30 -37.35 18.44
N GLU A 209 12.25 -36.69 18.93
CA GLU A 209 11.39 -35.85 18.10
C GLU A 209 12.00 -34.44 17.98
N GLY A 210 12.33 -34.04 16.76
CA GLY A 210 12.90 -32.73 16.44
C GLY A 210 11.84 -31.69 16.06
N CYS A 211 12.17 -30.41 16.25
CA CYS A 211 11.33 -29.31 15.83
C CYS A 211 11.40 -29.14 14.31
N SER A 212 10.30 -29.39 13.60
CA SER A 212 10.29 -29.32 12.13
C SER A 212 10.42 -27.91 11.54
N ILE A 213 10.50 -26.87 12.39
CA ILE A 213 10.65 -25.47 11.95
C ILE A 213 12.13 -25.09 11.86
N CYS A 214 12.93 -25.38 12.90
CA CYS A 214 14.37 -25.15 12.90
C CYS A 214 15.20 -26.38 12.51
N LEU A 215 14.57 -27.55 12.40
CA LEU A 215 15.19 -28.84 12.08
C LEU A 215 16.22 -29.30 13.13
N GLU A 216 16.09 -28.79 14.37
CA GLU A 216 16.94 -29.18 15.51
C GLU A 216 16.17 -30.07 16.49
N ASP A 217 16.89 -30.96 17.17
CA ASP A 217 16.34 -31.83 18.22
C ASP A 217 15.88 -31.03 19.45
N LEU A 218 14.81 -31.51 20.09
CA LEU A 218 14.31 -30.94 21.35
C LEU A 218 15.20 -31.36 22.52
N LYS A 219 15.90 -30.40 23.15
CA LYS A 219 16.83 -30.66 24.26
C LYS A 219 16.18 -30.44 25.61
N GLU A 220 16.69 -31.14 26.62
CA GLU A 220 16.26 -30.97 28.01
C GLU A 220 16.42 -29.52 28.47
N GLY A 221 15.41 -29.00 29.18
CA GLY A 221 15.38 -27.61 29.65
C GLY A 221 14.86 -26.59 28.63
N GLU A 222 14.62 -26.99 27.37
CA GLU A 222 14.01 -26.10 26.37
C GLU A 222 12.49 -25.97 26.57
N THR A 223 11.96 -24.79 26.24
CA THR A 223 10.51 -24.54 26.28
C THR A 223 9.87 -24.90 24.95
N VAL A 224 8.85 -25.74 25.01
CA VAL A 224 8.11 -26.24 23.85
C VAL A 224 6.63 -25.95 23.99
N ARG A 225 5.94 -25.91 22.86
CA ARG A 225 4.48 -25.84 22.79
C ARG A 225 3.94 -27.09 22.16
N VAL A 226 2.89 -27.61 22.78
CA VAL A 226 2.10 -28.75 22.28
C VAL A 226 0.77 -28.21 21.77
N LEU A 227 0.56 -28.32 20.46
CA LEU A 227 -0.65 -27.83 19.82
C LEU A 227 -1.83 -28.76 20.16
N GLN A 228 -2.78 -28.29 20.97
CA GLN A 228 -3.81 -29.14 21.60
C GLN A 228 -4.71 -29.90 20.62
N GLN A 229 -4.92 -29.37 19.41
CA GLN A 229 -5.80 -30.00 18.41
C GLN A 229 -5.14 -31.18 17.70
N CYS A 230 -3.81 -31.19 17.59
CA CYS A 230 -3.08 -32.19 16.80
C CYS A 230 -1.92 -32.87 17.53
N GLY A 231 -1.57 -32.45 18.74
CA GLY A 231 -0.49 -33.03 19.55
C GLY A 231 0.94 -32.70 19.11
N HIS A 232 1.14 -32.11 17.93
CA HIS A 232 2.48 -31.75 17.46
C HIS A 232 3.22 -30.78 18.38
N VAL A 233 4.52 -31.05 18.56
CA VAL A 233 5.42 -30.35 19.47
C VAL A 233 6.43 -29.52 18.69
N PHE A 234 6.64 -28.28 19.13
CA PHE A 234 7.63 -27.36 18.54
C PHE A 234 8.28 -26.53 19.64
N HIS A 235 9.49 -26.01 19.40
CA HIS A 235 10.05 -24.97 20.26
C HIS A 235 9.11 -23.77 20.33
N LYS A 236 8.90 -23.23 21.54
CA LYS A 236 8.05 -22.06 21.77
C LYS A 236 8.43 -20.91 20.85
N SER A 237 9.73 -20.59 20.80
CA SER A 237 10.30 -19.52 19.96
C SER A 237 10.01 -19.72 18.47
N CYS A 238 10.05 -20.96 17.97
CA CYS A 238 9.80 -21.27 16.57
C CYS A 238 8.32 -21.21 16.19
N ILE A 239 7.44 -21.83 17.00
CA ILE A 239 6.02 -21.91 16.66
C ILE A 239 5.29 -20.59 16.88
N ASP A 240 5.71 -19.74 17.82
CA ASP A 240 5.01 -18.49 18.10
C ASP A 240 5.13 -17.51 16.93
N ILE A 241 6.31 -17.45 16.30
CA ILE A 241 6.54 -16.68 15.07
C ILE A 241 5.69 -17.19 13.92
N TRP A 242 5.55 -18.52 13.80
CA TRP A 242 4.70 -19.13 12.78
C TRP A 242 3.22 -18.78 12.99
N LEU A 243 2.72 -18.86 14.22
CA LEU A 243 1.31 -18.63 14.55
C LEU A 243 0.89 -17.18 14.42
N LEU A 244 1.81 -16.22 14.57
CA LEU A 244 1.56 -14.81 14.23
C LEU A 244 1.18 -14.61 12.77
N ARG A 245 1.63 -15.51 11.89
CA ARG A 245 1.33 -15.47 10.47
C ARG A 245 0.14 -16.37 10.16
N ASN A 246 0.24 -17.63 10.52
CA ASN A 246 -0.70 -18.65 10.11
C ASN A 246 -1.20 -19.41 11.35
N ALA A 247 -2.49 -19.26 11.67
CA ALA A 247 -3.16 -20.01 12.74
C ALA A 247 -3.45 -21.47 12.33
N VAL A 248 -2.47 -22.15 11.72
CA VAL A 248 -2.54 -23.56 11.34
C VAL A 248 -1.24 -24.27 11.72
N CYS A 249 -1.33 -25.56 12.07
CA CYS A 249 -0.16 -26.38 12.36
C CYS A 249 0.74 -26.53 11.10
N PRO A 250 2.07 -26.35 11.20
CA PRO A 250 3.00 -26.56 10.07
C PRO A 250 2.99 -27.98 9.50
N LEU A 251 2.72 -28.99 10.34
CA LEU A 251 2.79 -30.40 9.97
C LEU A 251 1.48 -30.91 9.35
N CYS A 252 0.35 -30.69 10.02
CA CYS A 252 -0.94 -31.23 9.58
C CYS A 252 -1.91 -30.21 9.01
N LYS A 253 -1.56 -28.92 8.99
CA LYS A 253 -2.40 -27.80 8.50
C LYS A 253 -3.74 -27.62 9.25
N MET A 254 -3.90 -28.29 10.40
CA MET A 254 -5.09 -28.15 11.24
C MET A 254 -5.13 -26.75 11.87
N SER A 255 -6.30 -26.11 11.86
CA SER A 255 -6.47 -24.75 12.41
C SER A 255 -6.40 -24.74 13.93
N ILE A 256 -5.74 -23.71 14.46
CA ILE A 256 -5.57 -23.49 15.89
C ILE A 256 -6.56 -22.41 16.32
N PRO A 257 -7.63 -22.76 17.04
CA PRO A 257 -8.63 -21.80 17.48
C PRO A 257 -8.02 -20.80 18.46
N ALA A 258 -8.39 -19.54 18.29
CA ALA A 258 -8.14 -18.52 19.28
C ALA A 258 -8.89 -18.87 20.58
N VAL A 259 -8.15 -19.18 21.65
CA VAL A 259 -8.73 -19.41 22.97
C VAL A 259 -9.40 -18.10 23.44
N GLY A 260 -10.73 -18.06 23.41
CA GLY A 260 -11.55 -16.94 23.91
C GLY A 260 -12.53 -16.29 22.92
N THR A 261 -12.69 -16.79 21.70
CA THR A 261 -13.79 -16.35 20.80
C THR A 261 -14.84 -17.45 20.66
N PRO A 262 -16.14 -17.17 20.91
CA PRO A 262 -17.19 -18.10 20.53
C PRO A 262 -17.09 -18.35 19.03
N LEU A 263 -17.19 -19.62 18.63
CA LEU A 263 -17.22 -20.05 17.24
C LEU A 263 -18.39 -19.34 16.55
N LEU A 264 -18.12 -18.25 15.82
CA LEU A 264 -18.98 -17.89 14.70
C LEU A 264 -18.62 -18.86 13.59
N ASP A 265 -19.48 -19.87 13.51
CA ASP A 265 -19.61 -20.87 12.47
C ASP A 265 -19.52 -20.19 11.09
N ASP A 266 -18.33 -20.16 10.48
CA ASP A 266 -18.17 -19.83 9.06
C ASP A 266 -18.58 -21.09 8.29
N ASN A 267 -19.90 -21.27 8.21
CA ASN A 267 -20.56 -22.34 7.48
C ASN A 267 -20.36 -22.08 5.98
N ARG A 268 -19.14 -22.32 5.50
CA ARG A 268 -18.85 -22.40 4.06
C ARG A 268 -19.28 -23.79 3.62
N GLY A 269 -20.51 -23.88 3.15
CA GLY A 269 -21.07 -25.07 2.54
C GLY A 269 -20.13 -25.64 1.47
N GLU A 270 -19.46 -26.74 1.82
CA GLU A 270 -19.05 -27.76 0.86
C GLU A 270 -20.31 -28.37 0.25
N ARG A 271 -20.49 -28.18 -1.06
CA ARG A 271 -21.40 -29.03 -1.85
C ARG A 271 -20.57 -29.86 -2.82
N SER A 272 -20.20 -31.03 -2.34
CA SER A 272 -19.81 -32.22 -3.09
C SER A 272 -20.48 -33.35 -2.29
N THR A 273 -21.38 -34.22 -2.76
CA THR A 273 -21.40 -34.98 -4.00
C THR A 273 -22.74 -35.77 -4.14
N THR A 274 -23.08 -36.14 -5.38
CA THR A 274 -23.73 -37.41 -5.83
C THR A 274 -25.11 -37.88 -5.33
N THR A 275 -26.03 -38.08 -6.30
CA THR A 275 -26.86 -39.29 -6.54
C THR A 275 -27.17 -39.29 -8.06
N ALA A 276 -26.62 -40.17 -8.91
CA ALA A 276 -26.96 -41.57 -9.17
C ALA A 276 -28.39 -41.80 -9.70
N GLY A 277 -28.49 -42.13 -11.01
CA GLY A 277 -29.51 -42.99 -11.65
C GLY A 277 -30.83 -42.35 -12.10
N ASP A 278 -31.08 -42.24 -13.41
CA ASP A 278 -32.00 -43.14 -14.14
C ASP A 278 -32.35 -42.65 -15.56
N ALA A 279 -32.76 -43.64 -16.37
CA ALA A 279 -32.92 -43.66 -17.82
C ALA A 279 -34.19 -42.97 -18.40
N GLN A 280 -34.30 -43.05 -19.74
CA GLN A 280 -35.40 -42.67 -20.66
C GLN A 280 -35.29 -41.20 -21.14
N VAL A 281 -35.21 -40.89 -22.45
CA VAL A 281 -35.86 -41.42 -23.66
C VAL A 281 -34.90 -41.40 -24.84
#